data_AF-A0A965GC76-F1
#
_entry.id   AF-A0A965GC76-F1
#
_cell.length_a   1.000
_cell.length_b   1.000
_cell.length_c   1.000
_cell.angle_alpha   90.00
_cell.angle_beta   90.00
_cell.angle_gamma   90.00
#
_symmetry.space_group_name_H-M   'P 1'
#
loop_
_entity.id
_entity.type
_entity.pdbx_description
1 polymer ?
#
loop_
_entity_poly.entity_id
_entity_poly.type
_entity_poly.pdbx_seq_one_letter_code
_entity_poly.pdbx_strand_id
1 'polypeptide(L)'
;MKLKFEVSNEIKQCLNQIDSLAGIVTTNAAEYLDGPPIYDKNSGTLDYKVAATHFEPDGKTAFKGTYDLVMSSKVARCIYNFSNAPISAVVSITSEDGSSNVATTVVKEDSGWLSLSAYNFTYSSPVIRIKLTGSPIPAMNSKATVSKPVVKKITCIKGKKILMVSGTKCPTGYVKRK
;
A
#
# COMPACT_ATOMS: atom_id res chain seq x y z
N MET A 1 17.00 21.12 -11.95
CA MET A 1 16.21 20.69 -10.79
C MET A 1 16.13 19.16 -10.82
N LYS A 2 16.97 18.45 -10.07
CA LYS A 2 16.91 16.98 -9.99
C LYS A 2 15.73 16.62 -9.10
N LEU A 3 14.64 16.12 -9.68
CA LEU A 3 13.60 15.44 -8.92
C LEU A 3 14.24 14.18 -8.32
N LYS A 4 14.56 14.23 -7.03
CA LYS A 4 14.89 13.02 -6.28
C LYS A 4 13.58 12.28 -6.08
N PHE A 5 13.30 11.32 -6.95
CA PHE A 5 12.24 10.35 -6.73
C PHE A 5 12.68 9.43 -5.59
N GLU A 6 12.40 9.84 -4.36
CA GLU A 6 12.52 8.94 -3.22
C GLU A 6 11.35 7.98 -3.25
N VAL A 7 11.58 6.81 -3.85
CA VAL A 7 10.73 5.64 -3.58
C VAL A 7 10.64 5.50 -2.07
N SER A 8 9.41 5.50 -1.55
CA SER A 8 9.16 5.43 -0.11
C SER A 8 9.88 4.20 0.48
N ASN A 9 10.36 4.31 1.71
CA ASN A 9 11.15 3.23 2.33
C ASN A 9 10.38 1.91 2.39
N GLU A 10 9.05 1.98 2.46
CA GLU A 10 8.15 0.85 2.44
C GLU A 10 8.15 0.14 1.09
N ILE A 11 8.01 0.89 0.00
CA ILE A 11 8.11 0.31 -1.34
C ILE A 11 9.53 -0.25 -1.55
N LYS A 12 10.58 0.48 -1.16
CA LYS A 12 11.97 -0.01 -1.26
C LYS A 12 12.16 -1.34 -0.54
N GLN A 13 11.62 -1.51 0.67
CA GLN A 13 11.70 -2.77 1.40
C GLN A 13 11.02 -3.91 0.63
N CYS A 14 9.84 -3.67 0.07
CA CYS A 14 9.13 -4.66 -0.74
C CYS A 14 9.83 -4.98 -2.06
N LEU A 15 10.44 -3.99 -2.71
CA LEU A 15 11.24 -4.17 -3.92
C LEU A 15 12.52 -4.96 -3.63
N ASN A 16 13.16 -4.73 -2.49
CA ASN A 16 14.36 -5.45 -2.07
C ASN A 16 14.10 -6.91 -1.68
N GLN A 17 12.85 -7.34 -1.54
CA GLN A 17 12.49 -8.74 -1.27
C GLN A 17 12.50 -9.61 -2.52
N ILE A 18 12.71 -9.02 -3.70
CA ILE A 18 12.72 -9.74 -4.97
C ILE A 18 14.01 -9.47 -5.73
N ASP A 19 14.60 -10.52 -6.26
CA ASP A 19 15.76 -10.45 -7.17
C ASP A 19 15.33 -10.42 -8.65
N SER A 20 14.03 -10.23 -8.90
CA SER A 20 13.39 -10.25 -10.22
C SER A 20 12.70 -8.92 -10.51
N LEU A 21 12.22 -8.75 -11.75
CA LEU A 21 11.43 -7.58 -12.14
C LEU A 21 10.23 -7.37 -11.21
N ALA A 22 10.10 -6.17 -10.65
CA ALA A 22 9.01 -5.81 -9.74
C ALA A 22 7.71 -5.46 -10.44
N GLY A 23 7.83 -4.83 -11.60
CA GLY A 23 6.70 -4.36 -12.39
C GLY A 23 7.14 -3.40 -13.48
N ILE A 24 6.19 -3.08 -14.37
CA ILE A 24 6.34 -2.18 -15.51
C ILE A 24 5.10 -1.29 -15.55
N VAL A 25 5.33 -0.01 -15.84
CA VAL A 25 4.29 0.94 -16.22
C VAL A 25 4.48 1.27 -17.69
N THR A 26 3.39 1.26 -18.48
CA THR A 26 3.39 1.78 -19.85
C THR A 26 2.26 2.77 -20.04
N THR A 27 2.54 3.84 -20.79
CA THR A 27 1.55 4.87 -21.12
C THR A 27 1.91 5.54 -22.44
N ASN A 28 0.91 6.04 -23.18
CA ASN A 28 1.11 6.90 -24.35
C ASN A 28 1.15 8.41 -24.00
N ALA A 29 1.31 8.75 -22.72
CA ALA A 29 1.44 10.14 -22.28
C ALA A 29 2.74 10.79 -22.81
N ALA A 30 2.69 12.09 -23.10
CA ALA A 30 3.85 12.85 -23.54
C ALA A 30 4.83 13.14 -22.39
N GLU A 31 4.29 13.30 -21.19
CA GLU A 31 5.02 13.50 -19.95
C GLU A 31 4.49 12.57 -18.86
N TYR A 32 5.38 12.14 -17.98
CA TYR A 32 5.05 11.29 -16.85
C TYR A 32 6.06 11.51 -15.71
N LEU A 33 5.67 11.14 -14.49
CA LEU A 33 6.62 11.13 -13.38
C LEU A 33 7.61 9.98 -13.55
N ASP A 34 8.89 10.32 -13.53
CA ASP A 34 9.98 9.36 -13.60
C ASP A 34 9.99 8.46 -12.34
N GLY A 35 10.04 7.14 -12.54
CA GLY A 35 9.97 6.15 -11.45
C GLY A 35 8.59 5.52 -11.20
N PRO A 36 8.47 4.67 -10.17
CA PRO A 36 7.25 3.90 -9.90
C PRO A 36 6.12 4.78 -9.34
N PRO A 37 4.86 4.30 -9.39
CA PRO A 37 3.74 4.96 -8.70
C PRO A 37 4.03 5.19 -7.21
N ILE A 38 3.59 6.34 -6.72
CA ILE A 38 3.81 6.75 -5.32
C ILE A 38 2.70 6.14 -4.48
N TYR A 39 3.06 5.40 -3.43
CA TYR A 39 2.07 4.89 -2.48
C TYR A 39 1.72 5.94 -1.43
N ASP A 40 0.47 6.39 -1.44
CA ASP A 40 -0.12 7.23 -0.40
C ASP A 40 -0.79 6.34 0.65
N LYS A 41 -0.24 6.35 1.87
CA LYS A 41 -0.74 5.56 3.00
C LYS A 41 -2.09 6.05 3.54
N ASN A 42 -2.40 7.33 3.40
CA ASN A 42 -3.64 7.91 3.93
C ASN A 42 -4.83 7.49 3.08
N SER A 43 -4.67 7.52 1.75
CA SER A 43 -5.70 7.08 0.80
C SER A 43 -5.67 5.57 0.54
N GLY A 44 -4.51 4.93 0.74
CA GLY A 44 -4.23 3.55 0.35
C GLY A 44 -4.14 3.40 -1.17
N THR A 45 -3.62 4.41 -1.87
CA THR A 45 -3.58 4.42 -3.34
C THR A 45 -2.16 4.47 -3.87
N LEU A 46 -1.94 3.82 -5.00
CA LEU A 46 -0.79 4.04 -5.86
C LEU A 46 -1.15 5.14 -6.85
N ASP A 47 -0.47 6.27 -6.75
CA ASP A 47 -0.73 7.46 -7.54
C ASP A 47 0.36 7.62 -8.59
N TYR A 48 -0.05 7.76 -9.85
CA TYR A 48 0.83 8.03 -10.97
C TYR A 48 0.33 9.24 -11.76
N LYS A 49 1.22 10.21 -12.02
CA LYS A 49 0.85 11.42 -12.76
C LYS A 49 1.40 11.34 -14.18
N VAL A 50 0.53 11.62 -15.12
CA VAL A 50 0.84 11.67 -16.55
C VAL A 50 0.24 12.94 -17.14
N ALA A 51 0.81 13.43 -18.23
CA ALA A 51 0.33 14.60 -18.94
C ALA A 51 0.56 14.45 -20.46
N ALA A 52 -0.34 15.03 -21.23
CA ALA A 52 -0.21 15.18 -22.67
C ALA A 52 -1.15 16.31 -23.14
N THR A 53 -1.09 16.64 -24.43
CA THR A 53 -2.01 17.61 -25.03
C THR A 53 -3.46 17.11 -24.99
N HIS A 54 -4.42 18.04 -24.94
CA HIS A 54 -5.84 17.70 -24.96
C HIS A 54 -6.28 17.03 -26.27
N PHE A 55 -5.68 17.45 -27.38
CA PHE A 55 -6.01 17.03 -28.73
C PHE A 55 -4.80 16.42 -29.44
N GLU A 56 -5.09 15.62 -30.45
CA GLU A 56 -4.12 15.16 -31.44
C GLU A 56 -3.56 16.32 -32.27
N PRO A 57 -2.53 16.10 -33.12
CA PRO A 57 -1.94 17.16 -33.94
C PRO A 57 -2.91 17.91 -34.85
N ASP A 58 -4.10 17.36 -35.11
CA ASP A 58 -5.16 18.00 -35.88
C ASP A 58 -5.91 19.12 -35.13
N GLY A 59 -5.68 19.25 -33.81
CA GLY A 59 -6.32 20.23 -32.93
C GLY A 59 -7.82 20.02 -32.70
N LYS A 60 -8.38 18.88 -33.10
CA LYS A 60 -9.83 18.58 -33.02
C LYS A 60 -10.13 17.25 -32.35
N THR A 61 -9.33 16.23 -32.64
CA THR A 61 -9.57 14.87 -32.12
C THR A 61 -9.04 14.78 -30.69
N ALA A 62 -9.91 14.41 -29.75
CA ALA A 62 -9.51 14.31 -28.34
C ALA A 62 -8.43 13.22 -28.18
N PHE A 63 -7.29 13.59 -27.60
CA PHE A 63 -6.22 12.63 -27.37
C PHE A 63 -6.59 11.71 -26.20
N LYS A 64 -6.65 10.41 -26.48
CA LYS A 64 -7.09 9.40 -25.51
C LYS A 64 -5.91 8.68 -24.88
N GLY A 65 -5.94 8.62 -23.56
CA GLY A 65 -4.91 8.02 -22.76
C GLY A 65 -5.04 6.52 -22.60
N THR A 66 -3.88 5.89 -22.54
CA THR A 66 -3.67 4.51 -22.16
C THR A 66 -2.69 4.46 -21.00
N TYR A 67 -2.98 3.60 -20.04
CA TYR A 67 -2.12 3.33 -18.92
C TYR A 67 -2.24 1.86 -18.56
N ASP A 68 -1.11 1.17 -18.52
CA ASP A 68 -1.01 -0.20 -18.05
C ASP A 68 0.03 -0.28 -16.93
N LEU A 69 -0.34 -0.99 -15.87
CA LEU A 69 0.55 -1.32 -14.77
C LEU A 69 0.50 -2.83 -14.58
N VAL A 70 1.66 -3.47 -14.75
CA VAL A 70 1.85 -4.88 -14.45
C VAL A 70 2.86 -4.95 -13.31
N MET A 71 2.49 -5.57 -12.19
CA MET A 71 3.40 -5.72 -11.05
C MET A 71 3.34 -7.12 -10.47
N SER A 72 4.42 -7.56 -9.83
CA SER A 72 4.44 -8.81 -9.11
C SER A 72 3.40 -8.79 -7.98
N SER A 73 2.54 -9.81 -7.92
CA SER A 73 1.57 -9.96 -6.83
C SER A 73 2.24 -9.97 -5.45
N LYS A 74 3.49 -10.46 -5.36
CA LYS A 74 4.26 -10.44 -4.10
C LYS A 74 4.57 -9.02 -3.65
N VAL A 75 4.98 -8.15 -4.59
CA VAL A 75 5.25 -6.73 -4.30
C VAL A 75 3.97 -6.02 -3.90
N ALA A 76 2.87 -6.23 -4.63
CA ALA A 76 1.56 -5.68 -4.29
C ALA A 76 1.13 -6.07 -2.87
N ARG A 77 1.23 -7.36 -2.53
CA ARG A 77 0.90 -7.89 -1.20
C ARG A 77 1.78 -7.31 -0.10
N CYS A 78 3.07 -7.10 -0.38
CA CYS A 78 3.98 -6.48 0.58
C CYS A 78 3.62 -5.01 0.84
N ILE A 79 3.37 -4.20 -0.19
CA ILE A 79 3.05 -2.77 -0.04
C ILE A 79 1.74 -2.58 0.76
N TYR A 80 0.75 -3.43 0.49
CA TYR A 80 -0.59 -3.34 1.08
C TYR A 80 -0.81 -4.22 2.31
N ASN A 81 0.19 -5.01 2.70
CA ASN A 81 0.10 -6.00 3.77
C ASN A 81 -1.12 -6.95 3.60
N PHE A 82 -1.34 -7.41 2.37
CA PHE A 82 -2.41 -8.34 2.01
C PHE A 82 -1.95 -9.80 2.18
N SER A 83 -2.90 -10.64 2.56
CA SER A 83 -2.72 -12.08 2.64
C SER A 83 -2.66 -12.69 1.23
N ASN A 84 -2.61 -14.02 1.15
CA ASN A 84 -2.56 -14.68 -0.13
C ASN A 84 -3.88 -14.70 -0.93
N ALA A 85 -4.93 -14.04 -0.42
CA ALA A 85 -6.23 -13.94 -1.06
C ALA A 85 -6.19 -13.14 -2.38
N PRO A 86 -7.17 -13.33 -3.28
CA PRO A 86 -7.26 -12.57 -4.53
C PRO A 86 -7.28 -11.06 -4.31
N ILE A 87 -6.50 -10.33 -5.11
CA ILE A 87 -6.46 -8.87 -5.10
C ILE A 87 -7.45 -8.33 -6.13
N SER A 88 -8.25 -7.35 -5.73
CA SER A 88 -9.05 -6.51 -6.61
C SER A 88 -8.47 -5.10 -6.63
N ALA A 89 -8.83 -4.31 -7.63
CA ALA A 89 -8.38 -2.92 -7.71
C ALA A 89 -9.48 -2.03 -8.29
N VAL A 90 -9.44 -0.77 -7.90
CA VAL A 90 -10.23 0.29 -8.53
C VAL A 90 -9.26 1.33 -9.05
N VAL A 91 -9.37 1.66 -10.34
CA VAL A 91 -8.59 2.74 -10.94
C VAL A 91 -9.50 3.94 -11.10
N SER A 92 -9.08 5.06 -10.51
CA SER A 92 -9.74 6.36 -10.61
C SER A 92 -8.84 7.31 -11.37
N ILE A 93 -9.40 8.02 -12.34
CA ILE A 93 -8.68 9.04 -13.12
C ILE A 93 -9.37 10.37 -12.89
N THR A 94 -8.66 11.28 -12.25
CA THR A 94 -9.15 12.62 -11.94
C THR A 94 -8.43 13.63 -12.82
N SER A 95 -9.21 14.42 -13.57
CA SER A 95 -8.70 15.60 -14.28
C SER A 95 -8.46 16.77 -13.32
N GLU A 96 -7.69 17.77 -13.75
CA GLU A 96 -7.39 18.97 -12.95
C GLU A 96 -8.65 19.78 -12.59
N ASP A 97 -9.69 19.72 -13.41
CA ASP A 97 -11.01 20.32 -13.15
C ASP A 97 -11.85 19.52 -12.13
N GLY A 98 -11.30 18.44 -11.56
CA GLY A 98 -11.96 17.57 -10.59
C GLY A 98 -12.99 16.62 -11.21
N SER A 99 -13.18 16.65 -12.53
CA SER A 99 -14.07 15.72 -13.21
C SER A 99 -13.48 14.31 -13.21
N SER A 100 -14.34 13.32 -12.91
CA SER A 100 -13.98 11.91 -13.01
C SER A 100 -14.14 11.46 -14.45
N ASN A 101 -13.06 10.99 -15.06
CA ASN A 101 -13.12 10.48 -16.43
C ASN A 101 -13.59 9.03 -16.43
N VAL A 102 -14.49 8.72 -17.37
CA VAL A 102 -14.94 7.34 -17.62
C VAL A 102 -13.80 6.61 -18.33
N ALA A 103 -12.99 5.90 -17.55
CA ALA A 103 -11.98 4.99 -18.07
C ALA A 103 -12.51 3.56 -18.03
N THR A 104 -12.27 2.80 -19.10
CA THR A 104 -12.45 1.34 -19.04
C THR A 104 -11.31 0.78 -18.20
N THR A 105 -11.63 0.09 -17.11
CA THR A 105 -10.62 -0.47 -16.21
C THR A 105 -10.67 -1.99 -16.22
N VAL A 106 -9.50 -2.62 -16.34
CA VAL A 106 -9.36 -4.08 -16.28
C VAL A 106 -8.39 -4.41 -15.17
N VAL A 107 -8.77 -5.36 -14.31
CA VAL A 107 -7.93 -5.86 -13.23
C VAL A 107 -7.85 -7.37 -13.35
N LYS A 108 -6.64 -7.90 -13.41
CA LYS A 108 -6.40 -9.34 -13.50
C LYS A 108 -5.22 -9.71 -12.63
N GLU A 109 -5.41 -10.69 -11.76
CA GLU A 109 -4.32 -11.38 -11.07
C GLU A 109 -4.18 -12.78 -11.66
N ASP A 110 -3.05 -13.08 -12.29
CA ASP A 110 -2.77 -14.38 -12.90
C ASP A 110 -1.27 -14.68 -12.87
N SER A 111 -0.93 -15.95 -12.66
CA SER A 111 0.46 -16.42 -12.73
C SER A 111 1.45 -15.61 -11.86
N GLY A 112 1.00 -15.07 -10.73
CA GLY A 112 1.81 -14.25 -9.82
C GLY A 112 2.00 -12.79 -10.23
N TRP A 113 1.26 -12.31 -11.23
CA TRP A 113 1.27 -10.93 -11.69
C TRP A 113 -0.12 -10.29 -11.56
N LEU A 114 -0.14 -9.06 -11.05
CA LEU A 114 -1.28 -8.18 -11.04
C LEU A 114 -1.17 -7.22 -12.23
N SER A 115 -2.15 -7.27 -13.13
CA SER A 115 -2.26 -6.41 -14.31
C SER A 115 -3.45 -5.47 -14.17
N LEU A 116 -3.21 -4.21 -14.47
CA LEU A 116 -4.16 -3.11 -14.36
C LEU A 116 -4.09 -2.30 -15.64
N SER A 117 -5.23 -2.08 -16.27
CA SER A 117 -5.29 -1.28 -17.49
C SER A 117 -6.37 -0.22 -17.35
N ALA A 118 -6.09 0.99 -17.83
CA ALA A 118 -7.03 2.08 -17.92
C ALA A 118 -6.94 2.75 -19.30
N TYR A 119 -8.07 2.81 -20.01
CA TYR A 119 -8.14 3.31 -21.39
C TYR A 119 -9.22 4.38 -21.55
N ASN A 120 -9.07 5.20 -22.59
CA ASN A 120 -10.04 6.19 -23.07
C ASN A 120 -10.27 7.41 -22.14
N PHE A 121 -9.37 7.65 -21.19
CA PHE A 121 -9.35 8.91 -20.44
C PHE A 121 -8.81 10.05 -21.30
N THR A 122 -9.12 11.29 -20.94
CA THR A 122 -8.60 12.49 -21.63
C THR A 122 -7.41 13.06 -20.89
N TYR A 123 -6.51 13.71 -21.64
CA TYR A 123 -5.34 14.38 -21.09
C TYR A 123 -5.61 15.86 -20.81
N SER A 124 -5.12 16.33 -19.67
CA SER A 124 -5.04 17.75 -19.27
C SER A 124 -4.02 17.91 -18.14
N SER A 125 -3.96 16.93 -17.24
CA SER A 125 -2.86 16.53 -16.33
C SER A 125 -3.41 15.46 -15.36
N PRO A 126 -3.87 14.30 -15.84
CA PRO A 126 -4.59 13.37 -14.99
C PRO A 126 -3.70 12.74 -13.91
N VAL A 127 -4.28 12.57 -12.73
CA VAL A 127 -3.73 11.69 -11.68
C VAL A 127 -4.45 10.36 -11.75
N ILE A 128 -3.70 9.31 -12.03
CA ILE A 128 -4.18 7.93 -12.03
C ILE A 128 -3.98 7.39 -10.61
N ARG A 129 -5.09 7.15 -9.90
CA ARG A 129 -5.08 6.56 -8.56
C ARG A 129 -5.56 5.12 -8.61
N ILE A 130 -4.77 4.22 -8.06
CA ILE A 130 -5.07 2.80 -8.04
C ILE A 130 -5.24 2.39 -6.59
N LYS A 131 -6.46 1.99 -6.22
CA LYS A 131 -6.75 1.47 -4.89
C LYS A 131 -6.86 -0.04 -4.96
N LEU A 132 -5.90 -0.74 -4.36
CA LEU A 132 -5.98 -2.19 -4.22
C LEU A 132 -6.87 -2.57 -3.03
N THR A 133 -7.64 -3.64 -3.18
CA THR A 133 -8.46 -4.26 -2.14
C THR A 133 -8.14 -5.74 -2.07
N GLY A 134 -8.07 -6.27 -0.86
CA GLY A 134 -7.72 -7.67 -0.62
C GLY A 134 -7.96 -8.02 0.84
N SER A 135 -7.89 -9.31 1.17
CA SER A 135 -7.98 -9.73 2.56
C SER A 135 -6.69 -9.35 3.27
N PRO A 136 -6.73 -8.47 4.30
CA PRO A 136 -5.54 -8.12 5.06
C PRO A 136 -4.94 -9.38 5.67
N ILE A 137 -3.62 -9.43 5.80
CA ILE A 137 -3.01 -10.45 6.67
C ILE A 137 -3.65 -10.25 8.05
N PRO A 138 -4.25 -11.28 8.67
CA PRO A 138 -4.68 -11.20 10.06
C PRO A 138 -3.51 -10.62 10.82
N ALA A 139 -3.70 -9.48 11.48
CA ALA A 139 -2.63 -8.90 12.26
C ALA A 139 -2.18 -9.99 13.25
N MET A 140 -1.09 -10.68 12.92
CA MET A 140 -0.23 -11.20 13.95
C MET A 140 0.06 -9.93 14.72
N ASN A 141 -0.46 -9.84 15.94
CA ASN A 141 -0.42 -8.67 16.80
C ASN A 141 1.05 -8.24 16.96
N SER A 142 1.62 -7.57 15.97
CA SER A 142 2.75 -6.66 16.05
C SER A 142 2.17 -5.35 16.56
N LYS A 143 1.47 -5.47 17.70
CA LYS A 143 1.65 -4.50 18.75
C LYS A 143 3.17 -4.45 18.90
N ALA A 144 3.76 -3.37 18.41
CA ALA A 144 4.92 -2.82 19.06
C ALA A 144 4.49 -2.45 20.49
N THR A 145 4.21 -3.46 21.32
CA THR A 145 4.64 -3.40 22.70
C THR A 145 6.14 -3.26 22.58
N VAL A 146 6.60 -2.00 22.67
CA VAL A 146 7.79 -1.67 23.42
C VAL A 146 7.94 -2.76 24.46
N SER A 147 8.99 -3.56 24.32
CA SER A 147 9.36 -4.58 25.27
C SER A 147 9.60 -3.91 26.61
N LYS A 148 8.51 -3.62 27.35
CA LYS A 148 8.56 -3.58 28.79
C LYS A 148 9.03 -4.99 29.18
N PRO A 149 10.12 -5.10 29.95
CA PRO A 149 10.71 -6.38 30.28
C PRO A 149 9.61 -7.29 30.84
N VAL A 150 9.67 -8.57 30.50
CA VAL A 150 8.77 -9.60 31.03
C VAL A 150 8.87 -9.58 32.55
N VAL A 151 8.02 -8.81 33.22
CA VAL A 151 7.94 -8.82 34.67
C VAL A 151 7.07 -10.02 35.02
N LYS A 152 7.71 -11.11 35.46
CA LYS A 152 7.05 -12.28 36.02
C LYS A 152 6.08 -11.81 37.11
N LYS A 153 4.77 -11.90 36.87
CA LYS A 153 3.75 -11.60 37.87
C LYS A 153 3.75 -12.74 38.89
N ILE A 154 3.83 -12.40 40.17
CA ILE A 154 3.69 -13.36 41.27
C ILE A 154 2.37 -13.07 42.00
N THR A 155 1.70 -14.15 42.43
CA THR A 155 0.49 -14.07 43.23
C THR A 155 0.86 -14.21 44.70
N CYS A 156 0.46 -13.23 45.51
CA CYS A 156 0.78 -13.13 46.93
C CYS A 156 -0.52 -13.20 47.75
N ILE A 157 -0.53 -14.00 48.82
CA ILE A 157 -1.71 -14.22 49.67
C ILE A 157 -1.44 -13.81 51.12
N LYS A 158 -2.43 -13.15 51.73
CA LYS A 158 -2.46 -12.84 53.18
C LYS A 158 -3.85 -13.19 53.69
N GLY A 159 -4.00 -14.36 54.31
CA GLY A 159 -5.31 -14.92 54.66
C GLY A 159 -6.18 -15.13 53.41
N LYS A 160 -7.43 -14.64 53.43
CA LYS A 160 -8.37 -14.72 52.28
C LYS A 160 -8.15 -13.64 51.20
N LYS A 161 -7.23 -12.68 51.39
CA LYS A 161 -6.96 -11.62 50.42
C LYS A 161 -5.85 -12.02 49.45
N ILE A 162 -6.13 -11.90 48.14
CA ILE A 162 -5.22 -12.23 47.03
C ILE A 162 -4.74 -10.93 46.38
N LEU A 163 -3.43 -10.75 46.24
CA LEU A 163 -2.79 -9.60 45.62
C LEU A 163 -1.82 -10.06 44.52
N MET A 164 -1.92 -9.47 43.33
CA MET A 164 -1.03 -9.74 42.20
C MET A 164 0.01 -8.62 42.10
N VAL A 165 1.29 -8.96 42.15
CA VAL A 165 2.38 -7.97 42.10
C VAL A 165 3.40 -8.31 41.01
N SER A 166 3.97 -7.27 40.43
CA SER A 166 5.03 -7.35 39.43
C SER A 166 6.39 -7.34 40.14
N GLY A 167 6.99 -8.51 40.36
CA GLY A 167 8.27 -8.66 41.09
C GLY A 167 8.58 -10.10 41.52
N THR A 168 9.73 -10.34 42.17
CA THR A 168 10.15 -11.69 42.62
C THR A 168 9.82 -11.99 44.09
N LYS A 169 9.43 -10.99 44.89
CA LYS A 169 9.13 -11.11 46.33
C LYS A 169 7.77 -10.48 46.68
N CYS A 170 7.05 -11.09 47.60
CA CYS A 170 5.78 -10.57 48.11
C CYS A 170 6.01 -9.47 49.17
N PRO A 171 5.12 -8.46 49.26
CA PRO A 171 5.19 -7.43 50.31
C PRO A 171 5.10 -8.02 51.72
N THR A 172 5.64 -7.31 52.72
CA THR A 172 5.72 -7.76 54.11
C THR A 172 4.35 -8.21 54.65
N GLY A 173 4.24 -9.48 55.03
CA GLY A 173 3.02 -10.11 55.51
C GLY A 173 2.20 -10.87 54.46
N TYR A 174 2.65 -10.96 53.20
CA TYR A 174 2.07 -11.83 52.17
C TYR A 174 3.01 -12.98 51.80
N VAL A 175 2.46 -14.17 51.61
CA VAL A 175 3.21 -15.37 51.20
C VAL A 175 2.99 -15.62 49.72
N LYS A 176 4.05 -16.02 49.00
CA LYS A 176 3.95 -16.37 47.58
C LYS A 176 3.11 -17.64 47.41
N ARG A 177 2.06 -17.57 46.60
CA ARG A 177 1.28 -18.72 46.19
C ARG A 177 2.06 -19.47 45.10
N LYS A 178 2.47 -20.70 45.39
CA LYS A 178 3.03 -21.62 44.38
C LYS A 178 1.96 -21.98 43.36
#